data_AF-A0A950FKA8-F1
#
_entry.id   AF-A0A950FKA8-F1
#
_cell.length_a   1.000
_cell.length_b   1.000
_cell.length_c   1.000
_cell.angle_alpha   90.00
_cell.angle_beta   90.00
_cell.angle_gamma   90.00
#
_symmetry.space_group_name_H-M   'P 1'
#
loop_
_entity.id
_entity.type
_entity.pdbx_description
1 polymer ?
#
loop_
_entity_poly.entity_id
_entity_poly.type
_entity_poly.pdbx_seq_one_letter_code
_entity_poly.pdbx_strand_id
1 'polypeptide(L)'
;ATCPGGRTPNNCASGNQTKDLITTPLTFRRLDWPGAYSGIISDNVLDPSSGAVISTFKTAPFDGSFNPPNDGGDVYMNDTNVHKIGDAAIAVKTQTGSLTPTYFVGYTCGYTSWLLFPQNLPSYGQGWGSAVAALGQSNAPGTNCNLQNMSPAYTRYRLENVSMPFLMNNVQTTLVISTVISEHYNASSIGRATELERFYFAEGWGKLRWEFWTTSPPSRDLTGECPTVPKWMVAPSFSGAQLTDCRTWTNIIPDTSGWSVSDYKWGWP
;
A
#
# COMPACT_ATOMS: atom_id res chain seq x y z
N ALA A 1 1.04 12.33 -19.41
CA ALA A 1 1.55 11.12 -20.07
C ALA A 1 0.37 10.36 -20.66
N THR A 2 0.59 9.52 -21.68
CA THR A 2 -0.40 8.61 -22.27
C THR A 2 0.22 7.22 -22.24
N CYS A 3 -0.51 6.23 -21.75
CA CYS A 3 0.00 4.87 -21.69
C CYS A 3 0.04 4.22 -23.09
N PRO A 4 0.84 3.15 -23.28
CA PRO A 4 0.81 2.33 -24.50
C PRO A 4 -0.61 2.09 -25.02
N GLY A 5 -0.86 2.37 -26.30
CA GLY A 5 -2.16 2.13 -26.95
C GLY A 5 -3.29 3.10 -26.58
N GLY A 6 -2.99 4.21 -25.89
CA GLY A 6 -3.98 5.25 -25.56
C GLY A 6 -5.00 4.84 -24.49
N ARG A 7 -4.83 3.67 -23.86
CA ARG A 7 -5.67 3.15 -22.77
C ARG A 7 -4.92 3.20 -21.46
N THR A 8 -5.63 3.23 -20.35
CA THR A 8 -5.10 3.69 -19.06
C THR A 8 -4.92 2.53 -18.06
N PRO A 9 -3.74 2.41 -17.42
CA PRO A 9 -3.47 1.52 -16.27
C PRO A 9 -4.04 2.07 -14.96
N ASN A 10 -4.29 3.39 -14.92
CA ASN A 10 -5.10 4.16 -13.96
C ASN A 10 -5.01 5.70 -14.19
N ASN A 11 -5.13 6.09 -15.46
CA ASN A 11 -5.48 7.43 -15.98
C ASN A 11 -4.36 8.45 -16.18
N CYS A 12 -3.57 8.17 -17.20
CA CYS A 12 -2.78 9.14 -17.94
C CYS A 12 -3.66 10.27 -18.56
N ALA A 13 -4.03 11.25 -17.71
CA ALA A 13 -4.78 12.52 -17.89
C ALA A 13 -6.03 12.61 -16.99
N SER A 14 -6.12 13.70 -16.22
CA SER A 14 -6.99 13.94 -15.05
C SER A 14 -8.49 14.18 -15.33
N GLY A 15 -9.07 13.56 -16.37
CA GLY A 15 -10.42 13.93 -16.85
C GLY A 15 -11.49 12.84 -16.84
N ASN A 16 -11.12 11.57 -17.01
CA ASN A 16 -12.06 10.45 -17.08
C ASN A 16 -11.47 9.25 -16.33
N GLN A 17 -11.78 9.15 -15.03
CA GLN A 17 -11.29 8.08 -14.18
C GLN A 17 -12.24 6.87 -14.21
N THR A 18 -12.03 5.91 -15.11
CA THR A 18 -12.58 4.56 -14.89
C THR A 18 -11.68 3.86 -13.89
N LYS A 19 -12.25 3.47 -12.74
CA LYS A 19 -11.55 2.68 -11.71
C LYS A 19 -11.37 1.25 -12.22
N ASP A 20 -10.21 0.64 -12.01
CA ASP A 20 -10.06 -0.79 -12.23
C ASP A 20 -10.93 -1.55 -11.22
N LEU A 21 -11.75 -2.47 -11.73
CA LEU A 21 -12.67 -3.27 -10.93
C LEU A 21 -12.17 -4.69 -10.80
N ILE A 22 -12.48 -5.35 -9.69
CA ILE A 22 -12.09 -6.75 -9.45
C ILE A 22 -12.53 -7.72 -10.56
N THR A 23 -13.65 -7.44 -11.23
CA THR A 23 -14.23 -8.27 -12.29
C THR A 23 -13.73 -7.92 -13.69
N THR A 24 -13.01 -6.82 -13.85
CA THR A 24 -12.57 -6.36 -15.16
C THR A 24 -11.16 -6.87 -15.42
N PRO A 25 -10.90 -7.52 -16.58
CA PRO A 25 -9.54 -7.87 -16.95
C PRO A 25 -8.63 -6.65 -16.99
N LEU A 26 -7.48 -6.75 -16.35
CA LEU A 26 -6.51 -5.66 -16.37
C LEU A 26 -5.93 -5.51 -17.77
N THR A 27 -5.80 -4.28 -18.24
CA THR A 27 -5.07 -3.98 -19.51
C THR A 27 -3.58 -3.79 -19.25
N PHE A 28 -3.23 -3.44 -18.02
CA PHE A 28 -1.87 -3.15 -17.59
C PHE A 28 -1.64 -3.67 -16.18
N ARG A 29 -0.40 -4.09 -15.91
CA ARG A 29 0.07 -4.47 -14.58
C ARG A 29 1.07 -3.44 -14.09
N ARG A 30 1.21 -3.34 -12.77
CA ARG A 30 2.20 -2.46 -12.14
C ARG A 30 3.25 -3.29 -11.43
N LEU A 31 4.46 -3.25 -11.95
CA LEU A 31 5.62 -3.88 -11.33
C LEU A 31 6.34 -2.85 -10.47
N ASP A 32 7.04 -3.35 -9.46
CA ASP A 32 8.02 -2.56 -8.76
C ASP A 32 9.14 -2.10 -9.71
N TRP A 33 9.82 -1.04 -9.29
CA TRP A 33 10.86 -0.41 -10.07
C TRP A 33 11.98 -1.41 -10.40
N PRO A 34 12.50 -1.43 -11.65
CA PRO A 34 13.48 -2.43 -12.04
C PRO A 34 14.76 -2.41 -11.19
N GLY A 35 15.21 -3.59 -10.80
CA GLY A 35 16.47 -3.83 -10.07
C GLY A 35 16.66 -5.31 -9.73
N ALA A 36 17.70 -5.63 -8.95
CA ALA A 36 18.15 -7.01 -8.75
C ALA A 36 17.09 -7.92 -8.11
N TYR A 37 16.23 -7.37 -7.24
CA TYR A 37 15.15 -8.08 -6.57
C TYR A 37 13.76 -7.57 -6.96
N SER A 38 13.64 -6.94 -8.14
CA SER A 38 12.37 -6.48 -8.72
C SER A 38 11.57 -7.63 -9.33
N GLY A 39 10.41 -7.32 -9.91
CA GLY A 39 9.48 -8.29 -10.50
C GLY A 39 8.25 -8.54 -9.62
N ILE A 40 8.04 -7.71 -8.60
CA ILE A 40 6.85 -7.77 -7.75
C ILE A 40 5.73 -6.99 -8.43
N ILE A 41 4.72 -7.69 -8.88
CA ILE A 41 3.48 -7.06 -9.33
C ILE A 41 2.69 -6.61 -8.11
N SER A 42 2.11 -5.41 -8.15
CA SER A 42 1.03 -5.01 -7.27
C SER A 42 -0.03 -4.23 -8.02
N ASP A 43 -1.24 -4.76 -8.12
CA ASP A 43 -2.38 -4.12 -8.77
C ASP A 43 -3.37 -3.66 -7.72
N ASN A 44 -3.92 -2.46 -7.87
CA ASN A 44 -4.94 -1.93 -6.96
C ASN A 44 -6.25 -1.90 -7.71
N VAL A 45 -7.24 -2.63 -7.23
CA VAL A 45 -8.57 -2.67 -7.86
C VAL A 45 -9.66 -2.47 -6.82
N LEU A 46 -10.79 -1.91 -7.25
CA LEU A 46 -11.96 -1.70 -6.42
C LEU A 46 -12.93 -2.87 -6.56
N ASP A 47 -13.38 -3.40 -5.44
CA ASP A 47 -14.61 -4.18 -5.36
C ASP A 47 -15.81 -3.22 -5.19
N PRO A 48 -16.67 -3.07 -6.21
CA PRO A 48 -17.80 -2.15 -6.12
C PRO A 48 -18.89 -2.63 -5.16
N SER A 49 -18.92 -3.92 -4.80
CA SER A 49 -19.97 -4.48 -3.94
C SER A 49 -19.72 -4.19 -2.46
N SER A 50 -18.46 -4.32 -2.02
CA SER A 50 -18.03 -4.06 -0.64
C SER A 50 -17.42 -2.67 -0.45
N GLY A 51 -16.98 -2.02 -1.53
CA GLY A 51 -16.18 -0.81 -1.48
C GLY A 51 -14.72 -1.04 -1.09
N ALA A 52 -14.28 -2.30 -0.96
CA ALA A 52 -12.91 -2.66 -0.62
C ALA A 52 -11.96 -2.41 -1.80
N VAL A 53 -10.74 -1.98 -1.50
CA VAL A 53 -9.64 -1.93 -2.46
C VAL A 53 -8.71 -3.11 -2.18
N ILE A 54 -8.44 -3.89 -3.22
CA ILE A 54 -7.51 -5.02 -3.17
C ILE A 54 -6.21 -4.57 -3.81
N SER A 55 -5.13 -4.64 -3.05
CA SER A 55 -3.76 -4.48 -3.53
C SER A 55 -3.12 -5.85 -3.62
N THR A 56 -2.99 -6.42 -4.82
CA THR A 56 -2.28 -7.69 -4.97
C THR A 56 -0.79 -7.49 -4.70
N PHE A 57 -0.08 -8.53 -4.28
CA PHE A 57 1.36 -8.53 -4.43
C PHE A 57 1.93 -9.93 -4.65
N LYS A 58 2.92 -10.00 -5.54
CA LYS A 58 3.66 -11.23 -5.76
C LYS A 58 4.54 -11.59 -4.56
N THR A 59 4.67 -12.89 -4.28
CA THR A 59 5.68 -13.42 -3.36
C THR A 59 6.81 -14.14 -4.11
N ALA A 60 7.93 -14.40 -3.43
CA ALA A 60 9.09 -15.03 -4.04
C ALA A 60 8.72 -16.40 -4.67
N PRO A 61 9.34 -16.79 -5.80
CA PRO A 61 10.44 -16.12 -6.50
C PRO A 61 9.96 -14.96 -7.38
N PHE A 62 10.53 -13.76 -7.23
CA PHE A 62 10.11 -12.51 -7.89
C PHE A 62 10.43 -12.46 -9.40
N ASP A 63 10.11 -13.51 -10.15
CA ASP A 63 10.41 -13.66 -11.59
C ASP A 63 9.41 -12.94 -12.52
N GLY A 64 8.57 -12.03 -12.00
CA GLY A 64 7.54 -11.34 -12.78
C GLY A 64 6.28 -12.16 -13.14
N SER A 65 6.24 -13.48 -12.93
CA SER A 65 5.00 -14.26 -13.04
C SER A 65 4.03 -13.97 -11.87
N PHE A 66 2.73 -13.83 -12.12
CA PHE A 66 1.75 -13.74 -11.04
C PHE A 66 0.98 -15.06 -10.95
N ASN A 67 1.05 -15.72 -9.79
CA ASN A 67 0.61 -17.10 -9.57
C ASN A 67 -0.51 -17.20 -8.51
N PRO A 68 -1.71 -16.64 -8.76
CA PRO A 68 -2.90 -16.93 -7.94
C PRO A 68 -3.15 -18.45 -7.77
N PRO A 69 -3.64 -18.92 -6.61
CA PRO A 69 -3.91 -18.18 -5.37
C PRO A 69 -2.68 -18.11 -4.43
N ASN A 70 -1.50 -18.51 -4.92
CA ASN A 70 -0.29 -18.65 -4.10
C ASN A 70 0.45 -17.33 -3.89
N ASP A 71 0.03 -16.26 -4.54
CA ASP A 71 0.53 -14.91 -4.30
C ASP A 71 -0.31 -14.17 -3.24
N GLY A 72 0.23 -13.05 -2.79
CA GLY A 72 -0.25 -12.25 -1.68
C GLY A 72 -1.16 -11.08 -2.04
N GLY A 73 -1.49 -10.29 -1.04
CA GLY A 73 -2.27 -9.07 -1.20
C GLY A 73 -2.66 -8.44 0.12
N ASP A 74 -3.00 -7.16 0.05
CA ASP A 74 -3.63 -6.40 1.12
C ASP A 74 -5.07 -6.06 0.72
N VAL A 75 -5.97 -6.04 1.69
CA VAL A 75 -7.31 -5.50 1.55
C VAL A 75 -7.40 -4.22 2.36
N TYR A 76 -7.83 -3.15 1.70
CA TYR A 76 -8.12 -1.87 2.32
C TYR A 76 -9.60 -1.58 2.27
N MET A 77 -10.14 -1.00 3.35
CA MET A 77 -11.54 -0.62 3.43
C MET A 77 -11.66 0.74 4.10
N ASN A 78 -12.82 1.38 3.91
CA ASN A 78 -13.22 2.48 4.76
C ASN A 78 -13.94 1.91 5.99
N ASP A 79 -13.46 2.23 7.17
CA ASP A 79 -14.13 1.91 8.42
C ASP A 79 -14.70 3.20 9.02
N THR A 80 -16.01 3.23 9.21
CA THR A 80 -16.75 4.34 9.82
C THR A 80 -16.72 4.31 11.35
N ASN A 81 -16.13 3.27 11.94
CA ASN A 81 -16.10 3.03 13.38
C ASN A 81 -14.69 2.92 13.96
N VAL A 82 -13.67 3.49 13.31
CA VAL A 82 -12.33 3.54 13.90
C VAL A 82 -12.39 4.41 15.16
N HIS A 83 -12.27 3.74 16.30
CA HIS A 83 -12.50 4.32 17.63
C HIS A 83 -11.71 5.63 17.82
N LYS A 84 -12.44 6.72 18.12
CA LYS A 84 -11.93 8.10 18.35
C LYS A 84 -11.35 8.86 17.15
N ILE A 85 -11.28 8.25 15.97
CA ILE A 85 -10.70 8.85 14.76
C ILE A 85 -11.79 9.18 13.73
N GLY A 86 -12.91 8.43 13.75
CA GLY A 86 -14.00 8.55 12.79
C GLY A 86 -13.71 7.75 11.52
N ASP A 87 -14.35 8.14 10.42
CA ASP A 87 -14.18 7.48 9.12
C ASP A 87 -12.72 7.49 8.67
N ALA A 88 -12.17 6.31 8.37
CA ALA A 88 -10.78 6.17 7.98
C ALA A 88 -10.54 5.02 6.99
N ALA A 89 -9.52 5.20 6.16
CA ALA A 89 -8.93 4.12 5.40
C ALA A 89 -8.08 3.25 6.33
N ILE A 90 -8.32 1.94 6.28
CA ILE A 90 -7.63 0.94 7.09
C ILE A 90 -7.19 -0.24 6.23
N ALA A 91 -6.14 -0.95 6.67
CA ALA A 91 -5.86 -2.29 6.18
C ALA A 91 -6.58 -3.31 7.07
N VAL A 92 -7.36 -4.21 6.45
CA VAL A 92 -8.18 -5.20 7.17
C VAL A 92 -7.58 -6.59 7.16
N LYS A 93 -6.86 -6.91 6.08
CA LYS A 93 -6.33 -8.25 5.81
C LYS A 93 -5.06 -8.11 4.98
N THR A 94 -4.06 -8.92 5.30
CA THR A 94 -2.93 -9.19 4.42
C THR A 94 -2.75 -10.70 4.31
N GLN A 95 -2.16 -11.15 3.21
CA GLN A 95 -1.49 -12.45 3.22
C GLN A 95 -0.26 -12.42 2.34
N THR A 96 0.80 -13.03 2.86
CA THR A 96 2.06 -13.17 2.16
C THR A 96 2.09 -14.54 1.52
N GLY A 97 1.72 -14.60 0.25
CA GLY A 97 1.86 -15.81 -0.57
C GLY A 97 0.89 -16.92 -0.18
N SER A 98 1.34 -18.18 -0.14
CA SER A 98 0.52 -19.35 0.22
C SER A 98 0.21 -19.49 1.72
N LEU A 99 0.52 -18.47 2.52
CA LEU A 99 0.24 -18.46 3.96
C LEU A 99 -1.24 -18.24 4.26
N THR A 100 -1.68 -18.63 5.45
CA THR A 100 -3.02 -18.29 5.95
C THR A 100 -3.18 -16.78 6.03
N PRO A 101 -4.34 -16.22 5.62
CA PRO A 101 -4.62 -14.80 5.82
C PRO A 101 -4.45 -14.34 7.25
N THR A 102 -3.77 -13.21 7.40
CA THR A 102 -3.64 -12.48 8.65
C THR A 102 -4.56 -11.27 8.59
N TYR A 103 -5.48 -11.19 9.54
CA TYR A 103 -6.40 -10.08 9.69
C TYR A 103 -5.88 -9.11 10.73
N PHE A 104 -5.99 -7.82 10.42
CA PHE A 104 -5.66 -6.75 11.35
C PHE A 104 -6.88 -6.47 12.21
N VAL A 105 -6.74 -6.67 13.52
CA VAL A 105 -7.84 -6.51 14.49
C VAL A 105 -7.55 -5.42 15.51
N GLY A 106 -8.56 -4.59 15.81
CA GLY A 106 -8.49 -3.52 16.80
C GLY A 106 -9.30 -3.82 18.06
N TYR A 107 -9.46 -2.84 18.94
CA TYR A 107 -10.06 -3.00 20.28
C TYR A 107 -11.46 -3.63 20.32
N THR A 108 -12.20 -3.59 19.22
CA THR A 108 -13.52 -4.21 19.08
C THR A 108 -13.45 -5.66 18.60
N CYS A 109 -12.26 -6.23 18.48
CA CYS A 109 -11.98 -7.53 17.87
C CYS A 109 -12.42 -7.63 16.39
N GLY A 110 -12.77 -6.50 15.77
CA GLY A 110 -13.11 -6.36 14.35
C GLY A 110 -11.98 -5.74 13.55
N TYR A 111 -12.23 -5.58 12.24
CA TYR A 111 -11.31 -5.00 11.28
C TYR A 111 -11.14 -3.48 11.48
N THR A 112 -10.48 -3.06 12.56
CA THR A 112 -10.46 -1.63 12.96
C THR A 112 -9.08 -1.15 13.41
N SER A 113 -7.98 -1.88 13.13
CA SER A 113 -6.69 -1.57 13.77
C SER A 113 -5.63 -0.93 12.90
N TRP A 114 -5.38 -1.43 11.69
CA TRP A 114 -4.27 -0.90 10.91
C TRP A 114 -4.71 0.37 10.18
N LEU A 115 -4.69 1.49 10.91
CA LEU A 115 -4.98 2.80 10.38
C LEU A 115 -3.98 3.19 9.29
N LEU A 116 -4.49 3.55 8.12
CA LEU A 116 -3.70 4.17 7.07
C LEU A 116 -3.81 5.69 7.19
N PHE A 117 -5.02 6.22 7.16
CA PHE A 117 -5.31 7.66 7.32
C PHE A 117 -6.82 7.90 7.50
N PRO A 118 -7.24 8.96 8.20
CA PRO A 118 -8.66 9.35 8.28
C PRO A 118 -9.14 9.96 6.96
N GLN A 119 -10.47 10.00 6.76
CA GLN A 119 -11.05 10.74 5.64
C GLN A 119 -10.85 12.26 5.76
N ASN A 120 -10.86 12.79 6.98
CA ASN A 120 -10.58 14.19 7.26
C ASN A 120 -9.06 14.44 7.31
N LEU A 121 -8.43 14.37 6.14
CA LEU A 121 -7.02 14.65 5.98
C LEU A 121 -6.69 16.12 6.28
N PRO A 122 -5.48 16.43 6.78
CA PRO A 122 -4.98 17.78 6.77
C PRO A 122 -5.01 18.35 5.36
N SER A 123 -5.36 19.64 5.25
CA SER A 123 -5.30 20.36 3.99
C SER A 123 -3.89 20.31 3.38
N TYR A 124 -3.83 20.42 2.06
CA TYR A 124 -2.61 20.36 1.30
C TYR A 124 -1.49 21.23 1.89
N GLY A 125 -0.34 20.62 2.18
CA GLY A 125 0.84 21.34 2.69
C GLY A 125 0.74 21.83 4.14
N GLN A 126 -0.36 21.57 4.87
CA GLN A 126 -0.55 22.02 6.26
C GLN A 126 0.16 21.16 7.31
N GLY A 127 0.94 20.16 6.87
CA GLY A 127 1.76 19.34 7.77
C GLY A 127 1.12 17.99 8.08
N TRP A 128 1.54 17.41 9.20
CA TRP A 128 1.16 16.06 9.60
C TRP A 128 -0.07 16.09 10.52
N GLY A 129 -1.08 15.29 10.17
CA GLY A 129 -2.05 14.77 11.13
C GLY A 129 -1.51 13.49 11.76
N SER A 130 -2.06 13.08 12.90
CA SER A 130 -1.65 11.81 13.53
C SER A 130 -2.71 11.23 14.44
N ALA A 131 -2.66 9.91 14.61
CA ALA A 131 -3.42 9.19 15.60
C ALA A 131 -2.61 7.99 16.11
N VAL A 132 -3.07 7.36 17.20
CA VAL A 132 -2.52 6.10 17.69
C VAL A 132 -3.62 5.06 17.65
N ALA A 133 -3.44 4.03 16.84
CA ALA A 133 -4.30 2.86 16.83
C ALA A 133 -3.68 1.77 17.72
N ALA A 134 -4.48 0.78 18.12
CA ALA A 134 -3.95 -0.44 18.70
C ALA A 134 -4.13 -1.57 17.71
N LEU A 135 -3.03 -2.26 17.44
CA LEU A 135 -2.89 -3.24 16.41
C LEU A 135 -2.66 -4.62 17.00
N GLY A 136 -3.62 -5.50 16.76
CA GLY A 136 -3.45 -6.94 16.87
C GLY A 136 -3.52 -7.61 15.49
N GLN A 137 -3.04 -8.85 15.44
CA GLN A 137 -3.18 -9.74 14.30
C GLN A 137 -4.00 -10.97 14.73
N SER A 138 -4.87 -11.46 13.85
CA SER A 138 -5.66 -12.67 14.08
C SER A 138 -5.80 -13.48 12.79
N ASN A 139 -5.86 -14.80 12.90
CA ASN A 139 -6.25 -15.69 11.79
C ASN A 139 -7.78 -15.93 11.75
N ALA A 140 -8.51 -15.48 12.77
CA ALA A 140 -9.95 -15.63 12.92
C ALA A 140 -10.55 -14.33 13.51
N PRO A 141 -10.80 -13.29 12.68
CA PRO A 141 -11.34 -12.01 13.13
C PRO A 141 -12.74 -12.17 13.73
N GLY A 142 -13.10 -11.36 14.72
CA GLY A 142 -14.39 -11.45 15.43
C GLY A 142 -14.47 -12.54 16.50
N THR A 143 -13.49 -13.45 16.59
CA THR A 143 -13.41 -14.49 17.63
C THR A 143 -12.02 -14.51 18.25
N ASN A 144 -11.91 -14.50 19.58
CA ASN A 144 -10.65 -14.69 20.31
C ASN A 144 -9.52 -13.69 19.99
N CYS A 145 -9.81 -12.42 19.71
CA CYS A 145 -8.74 -11.43 19.65
C CYS A 145 -8.26 -11.15 21.09
N ASN A 146 -7.01 -11.51 21.39
CA ASN A 146 -6.43 -11.21 22.69
C ASN A 146 -6.13 -9.71 22.78
N LEU A 147 -7.05 -8.95 23.37
CA LEU A 147 -6.91 -7.51 23.57
C LEU A 147 -5.64 -7.13 24.34
N GLN A 148 -5.09 -8.04 25.17
CA GLN A 148 -3.86 -7.80 25.93
C GLN A 148 -2.60 -7.83 25.05
N ASN A 149 -2.68 -8.40 23.84
CA ASN A 149 -1.57 -8.51 22.89
C ASN A 149 -1.61 -7.44 21.80
N MET A 150 -2.43 -6.39 21.95
CA MET A 150 -2.45 -5.29 21.00
C MET A 150 -1.29 -4.35 21.24
N SER A 151 -0.56 -4.05 20.17
CA SER A 151 0.55 -3.11 20.21
C SER A 151 0.07 -1.73 19.79
N PRO A 152 0.44 -0.65 20.52
CA PRO A 152 0.13 0.70 20.07
C PRO A 152 0.95 1.02 18.82
N ALA A 153 0.28 1.56 17.82
CA ALA A 153 0.88 1.99 16.57
C ALA A 153 0.54 3.45 16.31
N TYR A 154 1.54 4.30 16.49
CA TYR A 154 1.45 5.70 16.12
C TYR A 154 1.47 5.81 14.59
N THR A 155 0.46 6.47 14.03
CA THR A 155 0.35 6.73 12.61
C THR A 155 0.30 8.23 12.38
N ARG A 156 1.14 8.74 11.49
CA ARG A 156 0.99 10.11 10.97
C ARG A 156 0.76 10.09 9.48
N TYR A 157 -0.02 11.05 9.02
CA TYR A 157 -0.45 11.15 7.63
C TYR A 157 -0.48 12.60 7.16
N ARG A 158 -0.25 12.82 5.87
CA ARG A 158 -0.37 14.13 5.23
C ARG A 158 -0.73 13.99 3.76
N LEU A 159 -1.36 15.03 3.21
CA LEU A 159 -1.71 15.12 1.79
C LEU A 159 -0.74 16.05 1.06
N GLU A 160 -0.12 15.55 0.00
CA GLU A 160 0.93 16.24 -0.76
C GLU A 160 0.87 15.93 -2.25
N ASN A 161 1.42 16.82 -3.10
CA ASN A 161 1.65 16.51 -4.49
C ASN A 161 3.05 15.94 -4.59
N VAL A 162 3.11 14.65 -4.88
CA VAL A 162 4.35 13.91 -4.93
C VAL A 162 4.76 13.78 -6.38
N SER A 163 5.98 14.23 -6.70
CA SER A 163 6.64 13.96 -7.97
C SER A 163 7.12 12.51 -7.99
N MET A 164 6.26 11.62 -8.47
CA MET A 164 6.50 10.18 -8.49
C MET A 164 7.13 9.77 -9.85
N PRO A 165 8.26 9.04 -9.85
CA PRO A 165 8.83 8.49 -11.06
C PRO A 165 7.98 7.31 -11.56
N PHE A 166 7.78 7.26 -12.87
CA PHE A 166 7.09 6.19 -13.59
C PHE A 166 7.96 5.68 -14.72
N LEU A 167 7.87 4.38 -14.99
CA LEU A 167 8.40 3.75 -16.19
C LEU A 167 7.22 3.26 -17.02
N MET A 168 6.96 3.90 -18.15
CA MET A 168 5.85 3.55 -19.05
C MET A 168 6.42 3.23 -20.43
N ASN A 169 6.24 2.00 -20.92
CA ASN A 169 6.91 1.52 -22.15
C ASN A 169 8.43 1.67 -22.12
N ASN A 170 9.06 1.39 -20.97
CA ASN A 170 10.49 1.63 -20.77
C ASN A 170 10.93 3.10 -20.94
N VAL A 171 9.98 4.05 -20.99
CA VAL A 171 10.27 5.48 -20.99
C VAL A 171 10.04 6.02 -19.59
N GLN A 172 11.11 6.54 -18.98
CA GLN A 172 11.02 7.17 -17.68
C GLN A 172 10.32 8.53 -17.80
N THR A 173 9.38 8.78 -16.89
CA THR A 173 8.65 10.03 -16.77
C THR A 173 8.33 10.30 -15.31
N THR A 174 7.90 11.52 -15.01
CA THR A 174 7.53 11.93 -13.65
C THR A 174 6.11 12.46 -13.69
N LEU A 175 5.27 11.94 -12.80
CA LEU A 175 3.90 12.43 -12.60
C LEU A 175 3.84 13.13 -11.25
N VAL A 176 3.21 14.31 -11.22
CA VAL A 176 2.89 15.01 -9.98
C VAL A 176 1.47 14.63 -9.59
N ILE A 177 1.32 13.86 -8.51
CA ILE A 177 0.03 13.25 -8.14
C ILE A 177 -0.28 13.57 -6.68
N SER A 178 -1.53 13.95 -6.43
CA SER A 178 -2.10 14.08 -5.09
C SER A 178 -1.97 12.74 -4.36
N THR A 179 -1.23 12.73 -3.25
CA THR A 179 -0.79 11.52 -2.57
C THR A 179 -0.90 11.69 -1.07
N VAL A 180 -1.56 10.74 -0.41
CA VAL A 180 -1.48 10.59 1.03
C VAL A 180 -0.20 9.82 1.37
N ILE A 181 0.68 10.47 2.11
CA ILE A 181 1.85 9.82 2.72
C ILE A 181 1.42 9.39 4.11
N SER A 182 1.39 8.08 4.36
CA SER A 182 1.04 7.50 5.65
C SER A 182 2.28 6.82 6.24
N GLU A 183 2.58 7.12 7.51
CA GLU A 183 3.71 6.58 8.25
C GLU A 183 3.21 5.86 9.50
N HIS A 184 3.43 4.56 9.57
CA HIS A 184 2.97 3.68 10.63
C HIS A 184 4.14 3.12 11.46
N TYR A 185 4.27 3.61 12.68
CA TYR A 185 5.37 3.28 13.59
C TYR A 185 5.01 2.10 14.49
N ASN A 186 5.99 1.25 14.80
CA ASN A 186 5.81 0.08 15.67
C ASN A 186 5.69 0.41 17.19
N ALA A 187 5.37 1.65 17.54
CA ALA A 187 5.28 2.12 18.92
C ALA A 187 4.23 3.23 19.08
N SER A 188 3.90 3.56 20.33
CA SER A 188 2.93 4.61 20.68
C SER A 188 3.37 6.04 20.34
N SER A 189 4.64 6.24 19.99
CA SER A 189 5.19 7.54 19.59
C SER A 189 6.48 7.37 18.79
N ILE A 190 6.83 8.38 17.99
CA ILE A 190 8.05 8.40 17.17
C ILE A 190 9.31 8.15 18.02
N GLY A 191 9.41 8.78 19.19
CA GLY A 191 10.60 8.68 20.05
C GLY A 191 10.81 7.29 20.67
N ARG A 192 9.81 6.40 20.62
CA ARG A 192 9.90 5.01 21.09
C ARG A 192 9.96 3.99 19.96
N ALA A 193 9.78 4.45 18.72
CA ALA A 193 9.73 3.57 17.57
C ALA A 193 11.14 3.14 17.17
N THR A 194 11.25 1.89 16.73
CA THR A 194 12.47 1.33 16.11
C THR A 194 12.22 0.92 14.66
N GLU A 195 10.95 0.87 14.24
CA GLU A 195 10.53 0.48 12.90
C GLU A 195 9.37 1.36 12.42
N LEU A 196 9.29 1.51 11.10
CA LEU A 196 8.26 2.26 10.41
C LEU A 196 7.97 1.61 9.06
N GLU A 197 6.69 1.48 8.74
CA GLU A 197 6.22 1.29 7.37
C GLU A 197 5.66 2.62 6.83
N ARG A 198 6.18 3.09 5.69
CA ARG A 198 5.68 4.29 5.00
C ARG A 198 4.99 3.89 3.70
N PHE A 199 3.77 4.36 3.51
CA PHE A 199 2.95 4.11 2.33
C PHE A 199 2.66 5.40 1.58
N TYR A 200 2.59 5.30 0.26
CA TYR A 200 2.19 6.38 -0.64
C TYR A 200 0.93 5.97 -1.39
N PHE A 201 -0.21 6.52 -0.98
CA PHE A 201 -1.51 6.28 -1.62
C PHE A 201 -1.86 7.45 -2.53
N ALA A 202 -1.68 7.26 -3.83
CA ALA A 202 -1.90 8.29 -4.84
C ALA A 202 -3.33 8.24 -5.39
N GLU A 203 -3.92 9.42 -5.56
CA GLU A 203 -5.26 9.59 -6.13
C GLU A 203 -5.37 8.92 -7.50
N GLY A 204 -6.39 8.09 -7.68
CA GLY A 204 -6.60 7.34 -8.92
C GLY A 204 -5.72 6.11 -9.08
N TRP A 205 -4.63 5.97 -8.32
CA TRP A 205 -3.67 4.85 -8.44
C TRP A 205 -3.66 3.91 -7.22
N GLY A 206 -4.15 4.33 -6.06
CA GLY A 206 -4.03 3.59 -4.80
C GLY A 206 -2.58 3.55 -4.29
N LYS A 207 -2.18 2.48 -3.59
CA LYS A 207 -0.80 2.27 -3.14
C LYS A 207 0.17 2.23 -4.33
N LEU A 208 1.09 3.21 -4.40
CA LEU A 208 2.16 3.27 -5.40
C LEU A 208 3.52 2.90 -4.83
N ARG A 209 3.72 3.12 -3.54
CA ARG A 209 5.00 2.84 -2.90
C ARG A 209 4.83 2.43 -1.45
N TRP A 210 5.69 1.51 -1.03
CA TRP A 210 5.90 1.10 0.34
C TRP A 210 7.38 1.18 0.67
N GLU A 211 7.70 1.61 1.89
CA GLU A 211 9.06 1.65 2.42
C GLU A 211 9.05 1.05 3.81
N PHE A 212 10.05 0.23 4.11
CA PHE A 212 10.32 -0.27 5.45
C PHE A 212 11.59 0.35 5.99
N TRP A 213 11.48 1.00 7.14
CA TRP A 213 12.57 1.64 7.84
C TRP A 213 12.76 0.99 9.20
N THR A 214 14.01 0.72 9.58
CA THR A 214 14.36 0.15 10.89
C THR A 214 15.71 0.70 11.37
N THR A 215 16.07 0.44 12.62
CA THR A 215 17.42 0.72 13.16
C THR A 215 18.49 -0.24 12.63
N SER A 216 18.08 -1.37 12.03
CA SER A 216 18.98 -2.36 11.46
C SER A 216 19.41 -1.97 10.04
N PRO A 217 20.64 -2.29 9.61
CA PRO A 217 21.07 -2.07 8.24
C PRO A 217 20.23 -2.91 7.24
N PRO A 218 20.12 -2.48 5.98
CA PRO A 218 19.45 -3.26 4.95
C PRO A 218 20.14 -4.61 4.77
N SER A 219 19.34 -5.67 4.61
CA SER A 219 19.87 -7.03 4.38
C SER A 219 20.43 -7.23 2.97
N ARG A 220 20.23 -6.25 2.09
CA ARG A 220 20.60 -6.27 0.66
C ARG A 220 20.84 -4.85 0.15
N ASP A 221 21.55 -4.73 -0.97
CA ASP A 221 21.67 -3.44 -1.66
C ASP A 221 20.31 -3.04 -2.23
N LEU A 222 19.91 -1.79 -1.95
CA LEU A 222 18.66 -1.18 -2.46
C LEU A 222 18.92 -0.26 -3.66
N THR A 223 20.18 -0.11 -4.07
CA THR A 223 20.58 0.75 -5.18
C THR A 223 19.86 0.32 -6.46
N GLY A 224 19.18 1.27 -7.10
CA GLY A 224 18.44 1.05 -8.34
C GLY A 224 16.99 0.61 -8.14
N GLU A 225 16.63 -0.07 -7.05
CA GLU A 225 15.26 -0.57 -6.80
C GLU A 225 14.33 0.46 -6.16
N CYS A 226 14.94 1.44 -5.49
CA CYS A 226 14.24 2.51 -4.82
C CYS A 226 14.46 3.82 -5.57
N PRO A 227 13.64 4.13 -6.59
CA PRO A 227 13.81 5.37 -7.33
C PRO A 227 13.57 6.54 -6.37
N THR A 228 14.36 7.59 -6.52
CA THR A 228 14.25 8.77 -5.66
C THR A 228 12.89 9.42 -5.83
N VAL A 229 12.20 9.65 -4.71
CA VAL A 229 11.02 10.51 -4.64
C VAL A 229 11.46 11.83 -4.01
N PRO A 230 11.70 12.90 -4.80
CA PRO A 230 12.24 14.16 -4.29
C PRO A 230 11.41 14.68 -3.13
N LYS A 231 12.08 15.30 -2.14
CA LYS A 231 11.49 15.84 -0.88
C LYS A 231 10.95 14.80 0.10
N TRP A 232 10.49 13.64 -0.36
CA TRP A 232 9.72 12.70 0.46
C TRP A 232 10.47 11.41 0.82
N MET A 233 11.49 11.02 0.05
CA MET A 233 12.42 9.96 0.42
C MET A 233 13.44 10.46 1.46
N VAL A 234 12.94 10.92 2.60
CA VAL A 234 13.74 11.38 3.74
C VAL A 234 13.65 10.38 4.87
N ALA A 235 14.74 10.23 5.62
CA ALA A 235 14.75 9.41 6.82
C ALA A 235 13.64 9.89 7.78
N PRO A 236 12.86 8.96 8.35
CA PRO A 236 11.84 9.30 9.31
C PRO A 236 12.45 9.81 10.61
N SER A 237 11.60 10.35 11.48
CA SER A 237 12.04 11.12 12.64
C SER A 237 12.55 10.29 13.83
N PHE A 238 12.60 8.96 13.76
CA PHE A 238 13.14 8.12 14.85
C PHE A 238 14.65 7.93 14.68
N SER A 239 15.36 7.77 15.81
CA SER A 239 16.82 7.72 15.82
C SER A 239 17.34 6.44 15.16
N GLY A 240 18.39 6.57 14.34
CA GLY A 240 19.03 5.43 13.67
C GLY A 240 18.23 4.86 12.50
N ALA A 241 17.18 5.54 12.02
CA ALA A 241 16.36 5.06 10.92
C ALA A 241 17.16 4.86 9.63
N GLN A 242 17.11 3.64 9.11
CA GLN A 242 17.71 3.20 7.86
C GLN A 242 16.62 2.60 6.97
N LEU A 243 16.66 2.91 5.67
CA LEU A 243 15.77 2.29 4.70
C LEU A 243 16.26 0.86 4.46
N THR A 244 15.42 -0.12 4.77
CA THR A 244 15.77 -1.54 4.73
C THR A 244 15.08 -2.29 3.59
N ASP A 245 13.91 -1.81 3.17
CA ASP A 245 13.29 -2.24 1.92
C ASP A 245 12.45 -1.09 1.34
N CYS A 246 12.26 -1.12 0.02
CA CYS A 246 11.21 -0.34 -0.59
C CYS A 246 10.68 -1.02 -1.85
N ARG A 247 9.41 -0.76 -2.16
CA ARG A 247 8.75 -1.21 -3.38
C ARG A 247 8.02 -0.04 -3.99
N THR A 248 8.32 0.28 -5.25
CA THR A 248 7.66 1.39 -5.98
C THR A 248 7.01 0.83 -7.25
N TRP A 249 5.70 0.58 -7.20
CA TRP A 249 4.91 -0.05 -8.26
C TRP A 249 4.51 0.92 -9.36
N THR A 250 5.50 1.52 -10.01
CA THR A 250 5.32 2.53 -11.05
C THR A 250 5.94 2.14 -12.39
N ASN A 251 6.37 0.87 -12.51
CA ASN A 251 6.72 0.26 -13.78
C ASN A 251 5.47 -0.36 -14.42
N ILE A 252 4.94 0.32 -15.44
CA ILE A 252 3.69 -0.05 -16.10
C ILE A 252 3.98 -0.92 -17.30
N ILE A 253 3.47 -2.15 -17.27
CA ILE A 253 3.60 -3.10 -18.38
C ILE A 253 2.22 -3.47 -18.94
N PRO A 254 2.08 -3.74 -20.25
CA PRO A 254 0.88 -4.34 -20.81
C PRO A 254 0.56 -5.69 -20.16
N ASP A 255 -0.73 -5.95 -19.93
CA ASP A 255 -1.23 -7.29 -19.60
C ASP A 255 -1.90 -7.89 -20.83
N THR A 256 -1.53 -9.13 -21.16
CA THR A 256 -2.12 -9.91 -22.25
C THR A 256 -2.78 -11.19 -21.77
N SER A 257 -2.77 -11.45 -20.46
CA SER A 257 -3.30 -12.69 -19.87
C SER A 257 -4.83 -12.76 -19.85
N GLY A 258 -5.51 -11.61 -19.93
CA GLY A 258 -6.97 -11.51 -19.75
C GLY A 258 -7.42 -11.74 -18.31
N TRP A 259 -6.49 -11.71 -17.36
CA TRP A 259 -6.70 -12.00 -15.95
C TRP A 259 -7.46 -10.89 -15.21
N SER A 260 -8.30 -11.27 -14.25
CA SER A 260 -9.00 -10.36 -13.33
C SER A 260 -8.72 -10.71 -11.86
N VAL A 261 -8.79 -9.72 -10.96
CA VAL A 261 -8.56 -9.98 -9.52
C VAL A 261 -9.63 -10.87 -8.90
N SER A 262 -10.81 -10.97 -9.51
CA SER A 262 -11.84 -11.91 -9.08
C SER A 262 -11.40 -13.38 -9.19
N ASP A 263 -10.43 -13.68 -10.05
CA ASP A 263 -9.86 -15.02 -10.23
C ASP A 263 -8.98 -15.46 -9.03
N TYR A 264 -8.62 -14.53 -8.15
CA TYR A 264 -7.77 -14.78 -6.97
C TYR A 264 -8.45 -15.66 -5.91
N LYS A 265 -9.79 -15.67 -5.86
CA LYS A 265 -10.63 -16.51 -4.97
C LYS A 265 -10.24 -16.47 -3.48
N TRP A 266 -9.71 -15.33 -3.01
CA TRP A 266 -9.14 -15.19 -1.67
C TRP A 266 -10.15 -15.03 -0.52
N GLY A 267 -11.45 -15.11 -0.80
CA GLY A 267 -12.48 -14.68 0.14
C GLY A 267 -12.31 -13.19 0.40
N TRP A 268 -12.69 -12.40 -0.60
CA TRP A 268 -12.91 -10.97 -0.44
C TRP A 268 -14.24 -10.78 0.32
N PRO A 269 -14.41 -9.69 1.09
CA PRO A 269 -15.54 -9.56 2.00
C PRO A 269 -16.91 -9.72 1.31
#